data_AF-A0A2R6J8W1-F1
#
_entry.id   AF-A0A2R6J8W1-F1
#
_cell.length_a   1.000
_cell.length_b   1.000
_cell.length_c   1.000
_cell.angle_alpha   90.00
_cell.angle_beta   90.00
_cell.angle_gamma   90.00
#
_symmetry.space_group_name_H-M   'P 1'
#
loop_
_entity.id
_entity.type
_entity.pdbx_description
1 polymer ?
#
loop_
_entity_poly.entity_id
_entity_poly.type
_entity_poly.pdbx_seq_one_letter_code
_entity_poly.pdbx_strand_id
1 'polypeptide(L)'
;MSALQVDAFVERLLREIAGMELRVVLAALVLVAGLVVGVAVARWFGRLLVRFGVPSAVEGTPFERTARSFGTSTVALLARLAGLFVLIVTALLALRLLGVLASDLFVARFADYFPNLFVAAIIVIVGLLVGDKANVMASERLSSVKLPEVTLIPALVKYSVFYVAGLLALSQLGVATAALLVLLAAYTFGLFFVGGLACKDLLTSATAGIYLLLTQPYTIGDEVRIDDHRGIVQEMDVFVTRIESDEEEYLIPNRLVFRQGIVRVRS
;
A
#
# COMPACT_ATOMS: atom_id res chain seq x y z
N MET A 1 -71.38 -11.97 17.62
CA MET A 1 -70.11 -11.22 17.59
C MET A 1 -70.43 -9.77 17.88
N SER A 2 -69.95 -9.24 19.00
CA SER A 2 -70.20 -7.85 19.41
C SER A 2 -69.48 -6.87 18.48
N ALA A 3 -70.06 -5.69 18.24
CA ALA A 3 -69.47 -4.63 17.40
C ALA A 3 -68.00 -4.33 17.75
N LEU A 4 -67.65 -4.44 19.04
CA LEU A 4 -66.28 -4.29 19.56
C LEU A 4 -65.27 -5.31 19.01
N GLN A 5 -65.68 -6.53 18.64
CA GLN A 5 -64.77 -7.50 18.01
C GLN A 5 -64.52 -7.19 16.53
N VAL A 6 -65.50 -6.58 15.85
CA VAL A 6 -65.37 -6.17 14.45
C VAL A 6 -64.48 -4.94 14.36
N ASP A 7 -64.65 -3.95 15.23
CA ASP A 7 -63.82 -2.74 15.26
C ASP A 7 -62.34 -3.07 15.57
N ALA A 8 -62.08 -3.96 16.53
CA ALA A 8 -60.71 -4.41 16.83
C ALA A 8 -60.07 -5.22 15.69
N PHE A 9 -60.86 -5.93 14.88
CA PHE A 9 -60.39 -6.66 13.71
C PHE A 9 -60.10 -5.69 12.56
N VAL A 10 -60.98 -4.73 12.30
CA VAL A 10 -60.82 -3.68 11.29
C VAL A 10 -59.60 -2.81 11.61
N GLU A 11 -59.38 -2.41 12.87
CA GLU A 11 -58.20 -1.65 13.27
C GLU A 11 -56.87 -2.42 13.12
N ARG A 12 -56.89 -3.76 13.28
CA ARG A 12 -55.71 -4.60 13.00
C ARG A 12 -55.44 -4.67 11.51
N LEU A 13 -56.49 -4.89 10.70
CA LEU A 13 -56.41 -4.94 9.24
C LEU A 13 -55.92 -3.61 8.65
N LEU A 14 -56.44 -2.48 9.14
CA LEU A 14 -56.01 -1.15 8.71
C LEU A 14 -54.55 -0.87 9.09
N ARG A 15 -54.07 -1.33 10.27
CA ARG A 15 -52.67 -1.22 10.66
C ARG A 15 -51.74 -2.12 9.83
N GLU A 16 -52.17 -3.33 9.49
CA GLU A 16 -51.41 -4.24 8.62
C GLU A 16 -51.35 -3.74 7.16
N ILE A 17 -52.47 -3.25 6.61
CA ILE A 17 -52.54 -2.69 5.26
C ILE A 17 -51.70 -1.40 5.18
N ALA A 18 -51.86 -0.47 6.13
CA ALA A 18 -51.05 0.76 6.17
C ALA A 18 -49.55 0.47 6.33
N GLY A 19 -49.20 -0.58 7.08
CA GLY A 19 -47.82 -1.05 7.22
C GLY A 19 -47.24 -1.64 5.93
N MET A 20 -48.07 -2.32 5.13
CA MET A 20 -47.67 -2.89 3.84
C MET A 20 -47.48 -1.80 2.77
N GLU A 21 -48.39 -0.83 2.68
CA GLU A 21 -48.25 0.31 1.76
C GLU A 21 -47.01 1.14 2.10
N LEU A 22 -46.75 1.39 3.39
CA LEU A 22 -45.56 2.13 3.81
C LEU A 22 -44.26 1.41 3.42
N ARG A 23 -44.18 0.08 3.58
CA ARG A 23 -42.98 -0.71 3.20
C ARG A 23 -42.72 -0.65 1.70
N VAL A 24 -43.77 -0.72 0.88
CA VAL A 24 -43.66 -0.62 -0.59
C VAL A 24 -43.20 0.78 -1.00
N VAL A 25 -43.77 1.83 -0.42
CA VAL A 25 -43.35 3.23 -0.67
C VAL A 25 -41.89 3.44 -0.27
N LEU A 26 -41.47 2.97 0.90
CA LEU A 26 -40.08 3.06 1.35
C LEU A 26 -39.13 2.30 0.44
N ALA A 27 -39.48 1.08 0.02
CA ALA A 27 -38.68 0.30 -0.92
C ALA A 27 -38.53 1.02 -2.27
N ALA A 28 -39.61 1.60 -2.80
CA ALA A 28 -39.59 2.39 -4.03
C ALA A 28 -38.69 3.64 -3.89
N LEU A 29 -38.81 4.37 -2.79
CA LEU A 29 -37.94 5.53 -2.50
C LEU A 29 -36.47 5.13 -2.41
N VAL A 30 -36.15 4.01 -1.75
CA VAL A 30 -34.78 3.47 -1.66
C VAL A 30 -34.23 3.11 -3.03
N LEU A 31 -35.02 2.51 -3.92
CA LEU A 31 -34.59 2.18 -5.28
C LEU A 31 -34.31 3.44 -6.12
N VAL A 32 -35.19 4.45 -6.05
CA VAL A 32 -34.99 5.72 -6.76
C VAL A 32 -33.74 6.43 -6.25
N ALA A 33 -33.58 6.53 -4.93
CA ALA A 33 -32.37 7.08 -4.32
C ALA A 33 -31.13 6.28 -4.73
N GLY A 34 -31.20 4.96 -4.72
CA GLY A 34 -30.13 4.05 -5.14
C GLY A 34 -29.69 4.23 -6.58
N LEU A 35 -30.63 4.48 -7.50
CA LEU A 35 -30.32 4.79 -8.89
C LEU A 35 -29.54 6.11 -9.02
N VAL A 36 -30.01 7.16 -8.34
CA VAL A 36 -29.34 8.47 -8.35
C VAL A 36 -27.94 8.37 -7.76
N VAL A 37 -27.81 7.75 -6.59
CA VAL A 37 -26.53 7.55 -5.89
C VAL A 37 -25.61 6.66 -6.72
N GLY A 38 -26.11 5.57 -7.30
CA GLY A 38 -25.30 4.65 -8.10
C GLY A 38 -24.69 5.32 -9.33
N VAL A 39 -25.47 6.15 -10.04
CA VAL A 39 -24.96 6.92 -11.17
C VAL A 39 -23.96 8.00 -10.69
N ALA A 40 -24.24 8.67 -9.57
CA ALA A 40 -23.32 9.65 -8.99
C ALA A 40 -21.98 9.01 -8.60
N VAL A 41 -22.02 7.84 -7.93
CA VAL A 41 -20.86 7.05 -7.54
C VAL A 41 -20.08 6.58 -8.76
N ALA A 42 -20.73 6.05 -9.80
CA ALA A 42 -20.03 5.67 -11.03
C ALA A 42 -19.27 6.83 -11.66
N ARG A 43 -19.90 8.01 -11.75
CA ARG A 43 -19.26 9.21 -12.29
C ARG A 43 -18.14 9.74 -11.41
N TRP A 44 -18.30 9.68 -10.10
CA TRP A 44 -17.29 10.14 -9.14
C TRP A 44 -16.10 9.20 -9.12
N PHE A 45 -16.34 7.89 -9.02
CA PHE A 45 -15.32 6.85 -9.04
C PHE A 45 -14.54 6.85 -10.36
N GLY A 46 -15.22 6.94 -11.51
CA GLY A 46 -14.54 7.08 -12.80
C GLY A 46 -13.62 8.31 -12.87
N ARG A 47 -14.06 9.46 -12.36
CA ARG A 47 -13.23 10.67 -12.27
C ARG A 47 -12.02 10.47 -11.35
N LEU A 48 -12.19 9.81 -10.21
CA LEU A 48 -11.09 9.48 -9.31
C LEU A 48 -10.08 8.56 -9.99
N LEU A 49 -10.53 7.48 -10.63
CA LEU A 49 -9.65 6.54 -11.33
C LEU A 49 -8.81 7.25 -12.41
N VAL A 50 -9.41 8.15 -13.18
CA VAL A 50 -8.66 8.97 -14.14
C VAL A 50 -7.65 9.88 -13.43
N ARG A 51 -8.07 10.57 -12.35
CA ARG A 51 -7.20 11.48 -11.59
C ARG A 51 -6.02 10.75 -10.94
N PHE A 52 -6.21 9.51 -10.52
CA PHE A 52 -5.15 8.68 -9.94
C PHE A 52 -4.22 8.04 -11.00
N GLY A 53 -4.48 8.26 -12.30
CA GLY A 53 -3.63 7.73 -13.36
C GLY A 53 -3.86 6.23 -13.64
N VAL A 54 -5.05 5.71 -13.32
CA VAL A 54 -5.41 4.32 -13.66
C VAL A 54 -5.28 4.06 -15.17
N PRO A 55 -5.71 4.96 -16.09
CA PRO A 55 -5.62 4.69 -17.53
C PRO A 55 -4.21 4.28 -17.99
N SER A 56 -3.17 4.97 -17.51
CA SER A 56 -1.77 4.65 -17.83
C SER A 56 -1.27 3.39 -17.15
N ALA A 57 -1.76 3.08 -15.93
CA ALA A 57 -1.33 1.89 -15.19
C ALA A 57 -1.85 0.59 -15.81
N VAL A 58 -3.06 0.60 -16.39
CA VAL A 58 -3.63 -0.58 -17.06
C VAL A 58 -3.30 -0.66 -18.56
N GLU A 59 -2.61 0.34 -19.10
CA GLU A 59 -2.23 0.36 -20.51
C GLU A 59 -1.30 -0.81 -20.85
N GLY A 60 -1.58 -1.49 -21.98
CA GLY A 60 -0.82 -2.67 -22.41
C GLY A 60 -1.14 -3.98 -21.66
N THR A 61 -1.89 -3.92 -20.56
CA THR A 61 -2.30 -5.13 -19.84
C THR A 61 -3.26 -6.00 -20.68
N PRO A 62 -3.31 -7.33 -20.43
CA PRO A 62 -4.35 -8.18 -21.02
C PRO A 62 -5.76 -7.69 -20.67
N PHE A 63 -5.93 -7.08 -19.49
CA PHE A 63 -7.21 -6.59 -19.00
C PHE A 63 -7.74 -5.43 -19.84
N GLU A 64 -6.90 -4.45 -20.16
CA GLU A 64 -7.28 -3.31 -21.01
C GLU A 64 -7.54 -3.75 -22.46
N ARG A 65 -6.81 -4.75 -22.97
CA ARG A 65 -7.09 -5.36 -24.28
C ARG A 65 -8.46 -6.02 -24.32
N THR A 66 -8.82 -6.78 -23.28
CA THR A 66 -10.14 -7.38 -23.14
C THR A 66 -11.23 -6.32 -22.97
N ALA A 67 -11.00 -5.28 -22.17
CA ALA A 67 -11.98 -4.20 -22.03
C ALA A 67 -12.27 -3.52 -23.38
N ARG A 68 -11.22 -3.23 -24.16
CA ARG A 68 -11.36 -2.63 -25.50
C ARG A 68 -12.10 -3.51 -26.49
N SER A 69 -12.00 -4.84 -26.39
CA SER A 69 -12.77 -5.74 -27.26
C SER A 69 -14.29 -5.64 -27.03
N PHE A 70 -14.72 -5.22 -25.83
CA PHE A 70 -16.11 -4.89 -25.51
C PHE A 70 -16.48 -3.42 -25.78
N GLY A 71 -15.61 -2.64 -26.47
CA GLY A 71 -15.87 -1.23 -26.78
C GLY A 71 -15.81 -0.29 -25.56
N THR A 72 -15.12 -0.69 -24.50
CA THR A 72 -15.00 0.07 -23.25
C THR A 72 -13.54 0.17 -22.80
N SER A 73 -13.26 1.00 -21.80
CA SER A 73 -11.96 1.02 -21.11
C SER A 73 -12.06 0.30 -19.77
N THR A 74 -10.92 -0.12 -19.22
CA THR A 74 -10.88 -0.71 -17.86
C THR A 74 -11.45 0.26 -16.84
N VAL A 75 -11.13 1.55 -16.95
CA VAL A 75 -11.65 2.59 -16.06
C VAL A 75 -13.17 2.72 -16.16
N ALA A 76 -13.72 2.70 -17.38
CA ALA A 76 -15.17 2.78 -17.56
C ALA A 76 -15.88 1.51 -17.03
N LEU A 77 -15.28 0.33 -17.18
CA LEU A 77 -15.79 -0.89 -16.58
C LEU A 77 -15.81 -0.79 -15.06
N LEU A 78 -14.69 -0.38 -14.43
CA LEU A 78 -14.59 -0.21 -12.99
C LEU A 78 -15.58 0.83 -12.45
N ALA A 79 -15.75 1.95 -13.16
CA ALA A 79 -16.75 2.97 -12.84
C ALA A 79 -18.18 2.42 -12.89
N ARG A 80 -18.51 1.65 -13.94
CA ARG A 80 -19.81 0.99 -14.07
C ARG A 80 -20.03 -0.06 -12.98
N LEU A 81 -19.00 -0.83 -12.63
CA LEU A 81 -19.06 -1.81 -11.54
C LEU A 81 -19.32 -1.14 -10.19
N ALA A 82 -18.71 0.01 -9.92
CA ALA A 82 -18.99 0.79 -8.71
C ALA A 82 -20.44 1.30 -8.65
N GLY A 83 -21.00 1.77 -9.77
CA GLY A 83 -22.42 2.15 -9.82
C GLY A 83 -23.37 0.95 -9.70
N LEU A 84 -23.05 -0.15 -10.37
CA LEU A 84 -23.78 -1.40 -10.30
C LEU A 84 -23.79 -1.95 -8.87
N PHE A 85 -22.65 -1.86 -8.17
CA PHE A 85 -22.53 -2.24 -6.77
C PHE A 85 -23.55 -1.51 -5.90
N VAL A 86 -23.65 -0.19 -6.03
CA VAL A 86 -24.64 0.61 -5.28
C VAL A 86 -26.07 0.19 -5.63
N LEU A 87 -26.35 -0.05 -6.92
CA LEU A 87 -27.66 -0.52 -7.36
C LEU A 87 -28.03 -1.88 -6.78
N ILE A 88 -27.07 -2.82 -6.74
CA ILE A 88 -27.28 -4.16 -6.13
C ILE A 88 -27.55 -4.01 -4.63
N VAL A 89 -26.75 -3.22 -3.91
CA VAL A 89 -26.93 -3.00 -2.46
C VAL A 89 -28.30 -2.38 -2.17
N THR A 90 -28.69 -1.37 -2.93
CA THR A 90 -29.99 -0.70 -2.73
C THR A 90 -31.17 -1.57 -3.13
N ALA A 91 -31.04 -2.39 -4.17
CA ALA A 91 -32.04 -3.39 -4.52
C ALA A 91 -32.21 -4.45 -3.43
N LEU A 92 -31.11 -4.95 -2.86
CA LEU A 92 -31.16 -5.89 -1.74
C LEU A 92 -31.80 -5.26 -0.50
N LEU A 93 -31.47 -4.00 -0.21
CA LEU A 93 -32.09 -3.25 0.89
C LEU A 93 -33.60 -3.09 0.66
N ALA A 94 -34.04 -2.77 -0.55
CA ALA A 94 -35.45 -2.67 -0.90
C ALA A 94 -36.17 -4.01 -0.75
N LEU A 95 -35.59 -5.12 -1.22
CA LEU A 95 -36.15 -6.46 -1.06
C LEU A 95 -36.26 -6.87 0.42
N ARG A 96 -35.28 -6.46 1.26
CA ARG A 96 -35.33 -6.63 2.71
C ARG A 96 -36.50 -5.87 3.34
N LEU A 97 -36.76 -4.63 2.90
CA LEU A 97 -37.91 -3.84 3.37
C LEU A 97 -39.26 -4.47 2.99
N LEU A 98 -39.33 -5.08 1.81
CA LEU A 98 -40.54 -5.75 1.32
C LEU A 98 -40.82 -7.10 2.01
N GLY A 99 -39.86 -7.69 2.73
CA GLY A 99 -40.02 -8.99 3.38
C GLY A 99 -40.19 -10.17 2.41
N VAL A 100 -39.84 -9.99 1.13
CA VAL A 100 -40.00 -11.00 0.06
C VAL A 100 -39.02 -12.16 0.21
N LEU A 101 -37.87 -11.93 0.86
CA LEU A 101 -36.82 -12.92 1.01
C LEU A 101 -36.99 -13.67 2.34
N ALA A 102 -37.52 -14.90 2.29
CA ALA A 102 -37.83 -15.73 3.45
C ALA A 102 -36.60 -16.29 4.21
N SER A 103 -35.38 -16.08 3.71
CA SER A 103 -34.13 -16.52 4.33
C SER A 103 -33.26 -15.30 4.70
N ASP A 104 -33.62 -14.64 5.80
CA ASP A 104 -32.89 -13.49 6.38
C ASP A 104 -31.37 -13.72 6.46
N LEU A 105 -30.95 -14.98 6.66
CA LEU A 105 -29.54 -15.36 6.77
C LEU A 105 -28.74 -15.20 5.47
N PHE A 106 -29.29 -15.53 4.30
CA PHE A 106 -28.56 -15.41 3.03
C PHE A 106 -28.39 -13.94 2.63
N VAL A 107 -29.49 -13.18 2.74
CA VAL A 107 -29.52 -11.75 2.39
C VAL A 107 -28.62 -10.94 3.32
N ALA A 108 -28.67 -11.20 4.63
CA ALA A 108 -27.79 -10.53 5.59
C ALA A 108 -26.31 -10.83 5.30
N ARG A 109 -25.96 -12.11 5.10
CA ARG A 109 -24.56 -12.50 4.78
C ARG A 109 -24.07 -11.86 3.48
N PHE A 110 -24.89 -11.84 2.45
CA PHE A 110 -24.53 -11.22 1.17
C PHE A 110 -24.41 -9.69 1.31
N ALA A 111 -25.35 -9.05 2.00
CA ALA A 111 -25.31 -7.60 2.24
C ALA A 111 -24.10 -7.15 3.08
N ASP A 112 -23.62 -8.00 3.99
CA ASP A 112 -22.44 -7.71 4.81
C ASP A 112 -21.12 -8.00 4.06
N TYR A 113 -21.07 -9.05 3.23
CA TYR A 113 -19.86 -9.45 2.52
C TYR A 113 -19.59 -8.62 1.26
N PHE A 114 -20.65 -8.24 0.53
CA PHE A 114 -20.52 -7.56 -0.76
C PHE A 114 -19.77 -6.22 -0.65
N PRO A 115 -20.02 -5.34 0.34
CA PRO A 115 -19.21 -4.13 0.57
C PRO A 115 -17.74 -4.41 0.85
N ASN A 116 -17.43 -5.45 1.62
CA ASN A 116 -16.05 -5.84 1.90
C ASN A 116 -15.31 -6.28 0.63
N LEU A 117 -15.99 -7.02 -0.25
CA LEU A 117 -15.46 -7.38 -1.56
C LEU A 117 -15.15 -6.14 -2.42
N PHE A 118 -16.03 -5.15 -2.41
CA PHE A 118 -15.83 -3.91 -3.14
C PHE A 118 -14.65 -3.10 -2.59
N VAL A 119 -14.52 -2.98 -1.27
CA VAL A 119 -13.37 -2.31 -0.63
C VAL A 119 -12.08 -3.06 -0.93
N ALA A 120 -12.07 -4.40 -0.87
CA ALA A 120 -10.92 -5.22 -1.23
C ALA A 120 -10.47 -4.98 -2.69
N ALA A 121 -11.41 -4.91 -3.63
CA ALA A 121 -11.12 -4.60 -5.02
C ALA A 121 -10.50 -3.20 -5.19
N ILE A 122 -11.01 -2.20 -4.46
CA ILE A 122 -10.44 -0.84 -4.44
C ILE A 122 -9.01 -0.88 -3.90
N ILE A 123 -8.75 -1.57 -2.79
CA ILE A 123 -7.42 -1.69 -2.20
C ILE A 123 -6.43 -2.26 -3.21
N VAL A 124 -6.80 -3.32 -3.94
CA VAL A 124 -5.94 -3.91 -4.99
C VAL A 124 -5.65 -2.91 -6.09
N ILE A 125 -6.68 -2.23 -6.61
CA ILE A 125 -6.51 -1.24 -7.68
C ILE A 125 -5.58 -0.11 -7.22
N VAL A 126 -5.84 0.46 -6.05
CA VAL A 126 -5.00 1.53 -5.48
C VAL A 126 -3.57 1.03 -5.25
N GLY A 127 -3.39 -0.19 -4.74
CA GLY A 127 -2.08 -0.80 -4.54
C GLY A 127 -1.29 -0.96 -5.83
N LEU A 128 -1.94 -1.41 -6.91
CA LEU A 128 -1.31 -1.52 -8.23
C LEU A 128 -0.81 -0.16 -8.73
N LEU A 129 -1.67 0.86 -8.61
CA LEU A 129 -1.34 2.23 -9.01
C LEU A 129 -0.18 2.82 -8.20
N VAL A 130 -0.26 2.70 -6.88
CA VAL A 130 0.77 3.24 -5.98
C VAL A 130 2.09 2.53 -6.21
N GLY A 131 2.09 1.22 -6.43
CA GLY A 131 3.31 0.45 -6.71
C GLY A 131 3.97 0.84 -8.02
N ASP A 132 3.20 1.04 -9.09
CA ASP A 132 3.75 1.51 -10.37
C ASP A 132 4.33 2.93 -10.28
N LYS A 133 3.62 3.83 -9.58
CA LYS A 133 4.12 5.19 -9.35
C LYS A 133 5.37 5.20 -8.47
N ALA A 134 5.41 4.36 -7.43
CA ALA A 134 6.55 4.22 -6.54
C ALA A 134 7.77 3.67 -7.29
N ASN A 135 7.60 2.75 -8.23
CA ASN A 135 8.65 2.26 -9.11
C ASN A 135 9.29 3.39 -9.93
N VAL A 136 8.47 4.17 -10.63
CA VAL A 136 8.96 5.28 -11.47
C VAL A 136 9.69 6.30 -10.60
N MET A 137 9.09 6.70 -9.48
CA MET A 137 9.72 7.65 -8.56
C MET A 137 11.05 7.13 -7.99
N ALA A 138 11.11 5.86 -7.60
CA ALA A 138 12.36 5.26 -7.12
C ALA A 138 13.43 5.20 -8.22
N SER A 139 13.04 4.83 -9.44
CA SER A 139 13.94 4.76 -10.58
C SER A 139 14.49 6.13 -10.96
N GLU A 140 13.65 7.17 -10.96
CA GLU A 140 14.09 8.55 -11.23
C GLU A 140 15.09 9.03 -10.17
N ARG A 141 14.83 8.75 -8.89
CA ARG A 141 15.72 9.15 -7.79
C ARG A 141 17.05 8.43 -7.80
N LEU A 142 17.08 7.17 -8.27
CA LEU A 142 18.30 6.37 -8.36
C LEU A 142 19.02 6.51 -9.71
N SER A 143 18.42 7.16 -10.70
CA SER A 143 19.00 7.35 -12.04
C SER A 143 20.32 8.13 -12.04
N SER A 144 20.56 8.94 -11.02
CA SER A 144 21.82 9.69 -10.82
C SER A 144 22.97 8.81 -10.32
N VAL A 145 22.67 7.60 -9.83
CA VAL A 145 23.65 6.69 -9.27
C VAL A 145 24.05 5.69 -10.35
N LYS A 146 25.32 5.71 -10.78
CA LYS A 146 25.88 4.77 -11.76
C LYS A 146 26.11 3.38 -11.15
N LEU A 147 25.05 2.71 -10.71
CA LEU A 147 25.13 1.32 -10.26
C LEU A 147 24.68 0.38 -11.40
N PRO A 148 25.35 -0.77 -11.61
CA PRO A 148 24.94 -1.75 -12.62
C PRO A 148 23.53 -2.36 -12.38
N GLU A 149 22.99 -2.23 -11.16
CA GLU A 149 21.78 -2.92 -10.69
C GLU A 149 20.65 -1.99 -10.22
N VAL A 150 20.62 -0.74 -10.69
CA VAL A 150 19.62 0.28 -10.28
C VAL A 150 18.16 -0.17 -10.46
N THR A 151 17.91 -1.22 -11.24
CA THR A 151 16.56 -1.76 -11.49
C THR A 151 16.00 -2.63 -10.34
N LEU A 152 16.84 -3.16 -9.45
CA LEU A 152 16.38 -4.05 -8.37
C LEU A 152 15.60 -3.31 -7.28
N ILE A 153 16.06 -2.12 -6.86
CA ILE A 153 15.41 -1.36 -5.79
C ILE A 153 14.02 -0.85 -6.19
N PRO A 154 13.82 -0.21 -7.36
CA PRO A 154 12.50 0.20 -7.83
C PRO A 154 11.52 -0.98 -7.96
N ALA A 155 11.99 -2.10 -8.50
CA ALA A 155 11.19 -3.32 -8.60
C ALA A 155 10.80 -3.86 -7.22
N LEU A 156 11.75 -3.91 -6.27
CA LEU A 156 11.48 -4.32 -4.89
C LEU A 156 10.39 -3.44 -4.27
N VAL A 157 10.48 -2.12 -4.41
CA VAL A 157 9.46 -1.17 -3.90
C VAL A 157 8.09 -1.47 -4.51
N LYS A 158 8.00 -1.65 -5.84
CA LYS A 158 6.74 -1.99 -6.52
C LYS A 158 6.10 -3.25 -5.96
N TYR A 159 6.86 -4.34 -5.90
CA TYR A 159 6.35 -5.63 -5.44
C TYR A 159 6.06 -5.63 -3.93
N SER A 160 6.76 -4.83 -3.14
CA SER A 160 6.44 -4.59 -1.72
C SER A 160 5.04 -4.01 -1.57
N VAL A 161 4.72 -2.97 -2.36
CA VAL A 161 3.40 -2.33 -2.33
C VAL A 161 2.32 -3.32 -2.78
N PHE A 162 2.56 -4.09 -3.84
CA PHE A 162 1.60 -5.09 -4.33
C PHE A 162 1.33 -6.17 -3.28
N TYR A 163 2.38 -6.65 -2.61
CA TYR A 163 2.29 -7.63 -1.55
C TYR A 163 1.42 -7.12 -0.39
N VAL A 164 1.73 -5.92 0.13
CA VAL A 164 0.96 -5.30 1.22
C VAL A 164 -0.49 -5.04 0.82
N ALA A 165 -0.74 -4.53 -0.39
CA ALA A 165 -2.09 -4.32 -0.89
C ALA A 165 -2.88 -5.64 -0.99
N GLY A 166 -2.24 -6.73 -1.42
CA GLY A 166 -2.83 -8.07 -1.43
C GLY A 166 -3.21 -8.55 -0.03
N LEU A 167 -2.33 -8.39 0.96
CA LEU A 167 -2.63 -8.73 2.36
C LEU A 167 -3.79 -7.89 2.91
N LEU A 168 -3.81 -6.59 2.65
CA LEU A 168 -4.90 -5.71 3.09
C LEU A 168 -6.23 -6.09 2.44
N ALA A 169 -6.24 -6.42 1.14
CA ALA A 169 -7.44 -6.86 0.45
C ALA A 169 -7.98 -8.19 1.01
N LEU A 170 -7.10 -9.17 1.26
CA LEU A 170 -7.47 -10.44 1.90
C LEU A 170 -7.98 -10.22 3.33
N SER A 171 -7.38 -9.29 4.07
CA SER A 171 -7.81 -8.92 5.41
C SER A 171 -9.19 -8.29 5.39
N GLN A 172 -9.51 -7.45 4.39
CA GLN A 172 -10.84 -6.86 4.23
C GLN A 172 -11.91 -7.94 3.98
N LEU A 173 -11.56 -9.03 3.29
CA LEU A 173 -12.44 -10.18 3.08
C LEU A 173 -12.59 -11.06 4.34
N GLY A 174 -11.87 -10.76 5.42
CA GLY A 174 -11.88 -11.54 6.66
C GLY A 174 -11.13 -12.87 6.55
N VAL A 175 -10.28 -13.05 5.54
CA VAL A 175 -9.54 -14.30 5.32
C VAL A 175 -8.35 -14.36 6.27
N ALA A 176 -8.42 -15.21 7.29
CA ALA A 176 -7.30 -15.54 8.18
C ALA A 176 -6.47 -14.32 8.65
N THR A 177 -7.14 -13.27 9.11
CA THR A 177 -6.54 -11.95 9.42
C THR A 177 -5.31 -12.04 10.33
N ALA A 178 -5.35 -12.92 11.35
CA ALA A 178 -4.21 -13.17 12.22
C ALA A 178 -2.99 -13.72 11.46
N ALA A 179 -3.19 -14.65 10.53
CA ALA A 179 -2.11 -15.19 9.70
C ALA A 179 -1.55 -14.14 8.73
N LEU A 180 -2.40 -13.28 8.17
CA LEU A 180 -1.97 -12.17 7.32
C LEU A 180 -1.11 -11.17 8.09
N LEU A 181 -1.44 -10.87 9.35
CA LEU A 181 -0.62 -10.02 10.22
C LEU A 181 0.76 -10.65 10.48
N VAL A 182 0.82 -11.97 10.70
CA VAL A 182 2.09 -12.69 10.85
C VAL A 182 2.92 -12.60 9.57
N LEU A 183 2.30 -12.78 8.39
CA LEU A 183 3.00 -12.64 7.10
C LEU A 183 3.54 -11.23 6.89
N LEU A 184 2.75 -10.19 7.20
CA LEU A 184 3.18 -8.80 7.13
C LEU A 184 4.37 -8.53 8.07
N ALA A 185 4.29 -9.03 9.31
CA ALA A 185 5.35 -8.89 10.29
C ALA A 185 6.64 -9.59 9.84
N ALA A 186 6.54 -10.83 9.35
CA ALA A 186 7.69 -11.59 8.85
C ALA A 186 8.35 -10.90 7.64
N TYR A 187 7.55 -10.42 6.70
CA TYR A 187 8.03 -9.67 5.54
C TYR A 187 8.75 -8.38 5.96
N THR A 188 8.11 -7.57 6.82
CA THR A 188 8.66 -6.30 7.30
C THR A 188 9.96 -6.53 8.07
N PHE A 189 9.97 -7.50 8.98
CA PHE A 189 11.16 -7.89 9.72
C PHE A 189 12.28 -8.32 8.77
N GLY A 190 12.00 -9.19 7.81
CA GLY A 190 13.00 -9.64 6.83
C GLY A 190 13.60 -8.48 6.03
N LEU A 191 12.77 -7.55 5.54
CA LEU A 191 13.21 -6.40 4.77
C LEU A 191 14.17 -5.50 5.59
N PHE A 192 13.79 -5.14 6.82
CA PHE A 192 14.60 -4.28 7.67
C PHE A 192 15.84 -4.99 8.22
N PHE A 193 15.71 -6.26 8.60
CA PHE A 193 16.82 -7.05 9.13
C PHE A 193 17.90 -7.26 8.07
N VAL A 194 17.53 -7.70 6.87
CA VAL A 194 18.47 -7.92 5.77
C VAL A 194 19.06 -6.60 5.30
N GLY A 195 18.24 -5.54 5.14
CA GLY A 195 18.73 -4.23 4.77
C GLY A 195 19.71 -3.64 5.79
N GLY A 196 19.42 -3.77 7.08
CA GLY A 196 20.31 -3.35 8.16
C GLY A 196 21.61 -4.17 8.19
N LEU A 197 21.53 -5.48 7.98
CA LEU A 197 22.70 -6.34 7.92
C LEU A 197 23.61 -6.01 6.74
N ALA A 198 23.02 -5.72 5.57
CA ALA A 198 23.76 -5.31 4.38
C ALA A 198 24.51 -3.99 4.58
N CYS A 199 23.90 -3.02 5.27
CA CYS A 199 24.49 -1.71 5.54
C CYS A 199 25.36 -1.66 6.80
N LYS A 200 25.49 -2.77 7.55
CA LYS A 200 26.17 -2.82 8.86
C LYS A 200 27.57 -2.25 8.82
N ASP A 201 28.36 -2.63 7.82
CA ASP A 201 29.76 -2.24 7.71
C ASP A 201 29.92 -0.75 7.40
N LEU A 202 29.06 -0.20 6.53
CA LEU A 202 29.04 1.23 6.19
C LEU A 202 28.64 2.07 7.40
N LEU A 203 27.59 1.66 8.12
CA LEU A 203 27.13 2.36 9.34
C LEU A 203 28.19 2.34 10.44
N THR A 204 28.91 1.23 10.59
CA THR A 204 30.00 1.11 11.57
C THR A 204 31.15 2.06 11.22
N SER A 205 31.55 2.10 9.94
CA SER A 205 32.59 3.04 9.48
C SER A 205 32.15 4.50 9.63
N ALA A 206 30.92 4.84 9.27
CA ALA A 206 30.39 6.20 9.43
C ALA A 206 30.41 6.67 10.89
N THR A 207 30.01 5.80 11.81
CA THR A 207 29.99 6.11 13.24
C THR A 207 31.41 6.36 13.77
N ALA A 208 32.36 5.51 13.35
CA ALA A 208 33.78 5.70 13.67
C ALA A 208 34.33 7.01 13.08
N GLY A 209 34.02 7.30 11.82
CA GLY A 209 34.47 8.54 11.16
C GLY A 209 33.92 9.80 11.81
N ILE A 210 32.63 9.83 12.15
CA ILE A 210 32.03 10.96 12.89
C ILE A 210 32.76 11.17 14.22
N TYR A 211 33.04 10.10 14.97
CA TYR A 211 33.80 10.20 16.21
C TYR A 211 35.21 10.77 15.99
N LEU A 212 35.94 10.26 14.99
CA LEU A 212 37.30 10.71 14.65
C LEU A 212 37.32 12.18 14.20
N LEU A 213 36.33 12.61 13.42
CA LEU A 213 36.16 14.00 12.99
C LEU A 213 35.86 14.94 14.16
N LEU A 214 35.09 14.49 15.16
CA LEU A 214 34.75 15.31 16.33
C LEU A 214 35.89 15.38 17.35
N THR A 215 36.63 14.30 17.55
CA THR A 215 37.69 14.21 18.56
C THR A 215 39.07 14.58 18.02
N GLN A 216 39.26 14.56 16.71
CA GLN A 216 40.50 14.86 15.99
C GLN A 216 41.77 14.32 16.68
N PRO A 217 41.86 13.00 16.96
CA PRO A 217 43.04 12.42 17.60
C PRO A 217 44.32 12.55 16.72
N TYR A 218 44.10 12.69 15.41
CA TYR A 218 45.07 13.03 14.38
C TYR A 218 44.42 14.01 13.39
N THR A 219 45.25 14.64 12.56
CA THR A 219 44.90 15.70 11.63
C THR A 219 45.60 15.45 10.29
N ILE A 220 45.09 16.07 9.24
CA ILE A 220 45.73 16.07 7.92
C ILE A 220 47.18 16.58 8.06
N GLY A 221 48.12 15.88 7.42
CA GLY A 221 49.56 16.14 7.49
C GLY A 221 50.30 15.36 8.58
N ASP A 222 49.60 14.67 9.48
CA ASP A 222 50.26 13.79 10.45
C ASP A 222 50.78 12.51 9.80
N GLU A 223 51.98 12.09 10.21
CA GLU A 223 52.46 10.76 9.92
C GLU A 223 51.86 9.75 10.91
N VAL A 224 51.15 8.76 10.36
CA VAL A 224 50.43 7.76 11.13
C VAL A 224 50.75 6.35 10.63
N ARG A 225 50.56 5.38 11.52
CA ARG A 225 50.54 3.96 11.19
C ARG A 225 49.23 3.35 11.65
N ILE A 226 48.52 2.73 10.73
CA ILE A 226 47.26 2.02 10.94
C ILE A 226 47.45 0.60 10.41
N ASP A 227 47.40 -0.38 11.30
CA ASP A 227 47.77 -1.76 10.99
C ASP A 227 49.23 -1.83 10.47
N ASP A 228 49.46 -2.49 9.33
CA ASP A 228 50.76 -2.58 8.66
C ASP A 228 51.04 -1.40 7.71
N HIS A 229 50.12 -0.44 7.57
CA HIS A 229 50.25 0.69 6.65
C HIS A 229 50.75 1.93 7.39
N ARG A 230 51.85 2.52 6.92
CA ARG A 230 52.42 3.77 7.43
C ARG A 230 52.34 4.81 6.31
N GLY A 231 51.97 6.04 6.64
CA GLY A 231 51.88 7.13 5.66
C GLY A 231 51.44 8.44 6.29
N ILE A 232 51.30 9.47 5.45
CA ILE A 232 50.81 10.80 5.85
C ILE A 232 49.31 10.88 5.59
N VAL A 233 48.55 11.39 6.57
CA VAL A 233 47.10 11.59 6.42
C VAL A 233 46.83 12.71 5.42
N GLN A 234 46.17 12.39 4.31
CA GLN A 234 45.78 13.38 3.29
C GLN A 234 44.35 13.89 3.50
N GLU A 235 43.44 12.98 3.82
CA GLU A 235 42.02 13.28 3.92
C GLU A 235 41.35 12.38 4.97
N MET A 236 40.36 12.94 5.68
CA MET A 236 39.53 12.19 6.61
C MET A 236 38.06 12.45 6.30
N ASP A 237 37.41 11.45 5.72
CA ASP A 237 35.99 11.44 5.39
C ASP A 237 35.18 10.73 6.48
N VAL A 238 33.85 10.77 6.35
CA VAL A 238 32.94 10.04 7.24
C VAL A 238 33.17 8.52 7.16
N PHE A 239 33.51 7.97 5.98
CA PHE A 239 33.61 6.52 5.79
C PHE A 239 35.04 5.99 5.78
N VAL A 240 36.00 6.77 5.27
CA VAL A 240 37.38 6.35 5.04
C VAL A 240 38.36 7.42 5.49
N THR A 241 39.55 7.01 5.89
CA THR A 241 40.73 7.85 6.05
C THR A 241 41.69 7.50 4.92
N ARG A 242 42.20 8.52 4.23
CA ARG A 242 43.15 8.39 3.13
C ARG A 242 44.55 8.69 3.66
N ILE A 243 45.44 7.70 3.54
CA ILE A 243 46.85 7.86 3.87
C ILE A 243 47.70 7.61 2.63
N GLU A 244 48.75 8.40 2.46
CA GLU A 244 49.66 8.32 1.32
C GLU A 244 51.06 7.93 1.80
N SER A 245 51.69 7.00 1.09
CA SER A 245 53.05 6.55 1.34
C SER A 245 53.78 6.37 0.02
N ASP A 246 54.80 7.18 -0.23
CA ASP A 246 55.59 7.15 -1.47
C ASP A 246 54.73 7.17 -2.75
N GLU A 247 54.56 6.03 -3.42
CA GLU A 247 53.77 5.88 -4.66
C GLU A 247 52.41 5.20 -4.42
N GLU A 248 52.06 4.90 -3.17
CA GLU A 248 50.83 4.19 -2.79
C GLU A 248 49.85 5.07 -2.02
N GLU A 249 48.57 4.94 -2.37
CA GLU A 249 47.45 5.57 -1.67
C GLU A 249 46.56 4.50 -1.05
N TYR A 250 46.38 4.56 0.27
CA TYR A 250 45.53 3.64 1.00
C TYR A 250 44.23 4.29 1.42
N LEU A 251 43.11 3.67 1.03
CA LEU A 251 41.77 4.03 1.48
C LEU A 251 41.35 3.10 2.61
N ILE A 252 41.51 3.56 3.86
CA ILE A 252 41.27 2.74 5.05
C ILE A 252 39.87 3.06 5.61
N PRO A 253 38.92 2.10 5.65
CA PRO A 253 37.65 2.29 6.31
C PRO A 253 37.83 2.69 7.77
N ASN A 254 37.10 3.72 8.22
CA ASN A 254 37.24 4.26 9.57
C ASN A 254 36.93 3.24 10.68
N ARG A 255 36.12 2.21 10.39
CA ARG A 255 35.90 1.09 11.32
C ARG A 255 37.20 0.34 11.65
N LEU A 256 38.13 0.24 10.69
CA LEU A 256 39.42 -0.45 10.90
C LEU A 256 40.33 0.43 11.74
N VAL A 257 40.42 1.73 11.43
CA VAL A 257 41.17 2.71 12.24
C VAL A 257 40.73 2.65 13.70
N PHE A 258 39.43 2.65 13.95
CA PHE A 258 38.87 2.61 15.29
C PHE A 258 39.11 1.26 16.00
N ARG A 259 39.11 0.15 15.25
CA ARG A 259 39.25 -1.21 15.81
C ARG A 259 40.70 -1.61 16.07
N GLN A 260 41.61 -1.26 15.16
CA GLN A 260 43.03 -1.61 15.23
C GLN A 260 43.83 -0.57 16.03
N GLY A 261 43.31 0.65 16.16
CA GLY A 261 44.00 1.77 16.77
C GLY A 261 44.96 2.44 15.79
N ILE A 262 45.36 3.66 16.13
CA ILE A 262 46.26 4.47 15.32
C ILE A 262 47.49 4.86 16.13
N VAL A 263 48.66 4.75 15.50
CA VAL A 263 49.93 5.18 16.07
C VAL A 263 50.38 6.44 15.35
N ARG A 264 50.53 7.54 16.09
CA ARG A 264 51.08 8.80 15.57
C ARG A 264 52.61 8.75 15.70
N VAL A 265 53.33 8.85 14.59
CA VAL A 265 54.80 8.88 14.61
C VAL A 265 55.21 10.33 14.84
N ARG A 266 55.99 10.58 15.90
CA ARG A 266 56.54 11.92 16.19
C ARG A 266 58.04 11.88 15.93
N SER A 267 58.49 12.65 14.94
CA SER A 267 59.91 12.95 14.69
C SER A 267 60.37 14.18 15.45
#